data_AF-A0A7G2CF14-F1
#
_entry.id   AF-A0A7G2CF14-F1
#
_cell.length_a   1.000
_cell.length_b   1.000
_cell.length_c   1.000
_cell.angle_alpha   90.00
_cell.angle_beta   90.00
_cell.angle_gamma   90.00
#
_symmetry.space_group_name_H-M   'P 1'
#
loop_
_entity.id
_entity.type
_entity.pdbx_description
1 polymer ?
#
loop_
_entity_poly.entity_id
_entity_poly.type
_entity_poly.pdbx_seq_one_letter_code
_entity_poly.pdbx_strand_id
1 'polypeptide(L)'
;MESLLAVTSVSPEPSRTVSDAPTRRVVDTIAEAVANEVDVTNEMEEDMSISVDQELDNAEVVPSGVTQDVHNTPPQQDTLSVGVPAPHTAPEQNESSFDPSENAGRFFAHFFQVKNRRGGQHEDQGRALWGSVCPRNWVITTSQNPQVSEVVWRGIKKEERGLHLSFLQRVRDMPAEMLPWLPEDTVLTMLQRDAVARNYAWTTFVRKMSIAQSALKNLPIYTTQLEGIDLGRSMVWRSAMAYARKMMQQSETNPPAGVTIHTLKAIYARLRHRSPITATYLMLMWCSAARAVDIERMKVREIFIYAQEYPTNI
;
A
#
# COMPACT_ATOMS: atom_id res chain seq x y z
N MET A 1 61.82 -35.79 -19.83
CA MET A 1 61.46 -36.62 -20.99
C MET A 1 60.38 -37.58 -20.51
N GLU A 2 59.15 -37.10 -20.31
CA GLU A 2 58.11 -36.84 -21.33
C GLU A 2 57.47 -38.12 -21.89
N SER A 3 56.23 -38.38 -21.47
CA SER A 3 55.06 -38.76 -22.30
C SER A 3 53.88 -38.94 -21.32
N LEU A 4 52.96 -37.99 -21.09
CA LEU A 4 51.82 -37.56 -21.90
C LEU A 4 50.94 -38.71 -22.45
N LEU A 5 49.72 -38.81 -21.92
CA LEU A 5 48.39 -38.77 -22.59
C LEU A 5 47.31 -39.15 -21.55
N ALA A 6 46.55 -38.19 -21.00
CA ALA A 6 45.32 -37.58 -21.53
C ALA A 6 44.04 -38.29 -21.04
N VAL A 7 43.52 -37.83 -19.89
CA VAL A 7 42.13 -38.06 -19.45
C VAL A 7 41.37 -36.76 -19.69
N THR A 8 40.42 -36.81 -20.63
CA THR A 8 39.51 -35.71 -20.95
C THR A 8 38.51 -35.51 -19.81
N SER A 9 38.62 -34.38 -19.09
CA SER A 9 37.60 -33.92 -18.17
C SER A 9 36.44 -33.28 -18.95
N VAL A 10 35.25 -33.86 -18.85
CA VAL A 10 34.01 -33.22 -19.30
C VAL A 10 33.62 -32.20 -18.23
N SER A 11 33.70 -30.92 -18.61
CA SER A 11 33.26 -29.78 -17.82
C SER A 11 31.73 -29.77 -17.73
N PRO A 12 31.10 -29.65 -16.54
CA PRO A 12 29.67 -29.40 -16.45
C PRO A 12 29.38 -27.93 -16.82
N GLU A 13 28.50 -27.73 -17.79
CA GLU A 13 27.98 -26.41 -18.18
C GLU A 13 27.33 -25.70 -16.98
N PRO A 14 27.46 -24.37 -16.87
CA PRO A 14 26.77 -23.59 -15.86
C PRO A 14 25.27 -23.55 -16.16
N SER A 15 24.49 -23.98 -15.18
CA SER A 15 23.05 -23.85 -15.10
C SER A 15 22.60 -22.42 -15.39
N ARG A 16 22.00 -22.22 -16.57
CA ARG A 16 21.27 -21.01 -16.93
C ARG A 16 20.20 -20.74 -15.88
N THR A 17 20.34 -19.61 -15.21
CA THR A 17 19.31 -19.01 -14.37
C THR A 17 18.09 -18.72 -15.23
N VAL A 18 17.00 -19.47 -15.00
CA VAL A 18 15.68 -19.17 -15.55
C VAL A 18 15.23 -17.87 -14.89
N SER A 19 15.27 -16.80 -15.69
CA SER A 19 14.90 -15.45 -15.34
C SER A 19 13.39 -15.33 -15.11
N ASP A 20 12.98 -14.65 -14.03
CA ASP A 20 11.61 -14.15 -13.75
C ASP A 20 11.06 -13.15 -14.81
N ALA A 21 11.70 -13.04 -15.98
CA ALA A 21 11.39 -12.07 -17.04
C ALA A 21 10.14 -12.33 -17.91
N PRO A 22 9.66 -13.57 -18.18
CA PRO A 22 8.58 -13.75 -19.15
C PRO A 22 7.23 -13.23 -18.62
N THR A 23 6.97 -13.38 -17.32
CA THR A 23 5.68 -13.03 -16.70
C THR A 23 5.48 -11.53 -16.59
N ARG A 24 6.53 -10.78 -16.21
CA ARG A 24 6.49 -9.31 -16.26
C ARG A 24 6.21 -8.83 -17.67
N ARG A 25 6.94 -9.34 -18.68
CA ARG A 25 6.71 -8.94 -20.08
C ARG A 25 5.28 -9.22 -20.56
N VAL A 26 4.70 -10.37 -20.21
CA VAL A 26 3.33 -10.74 -20.61
C VAL A 26 2.30 -9.85 -19.91
N VAL A 27 2.44 -9.63 -18.60
CA VAL A 27 1.54 -8.76 -17.83
C VAL A 27 1.67 -7.30 -18.27
N ASP A 28 2.89 -6.81 -18.50
CA ASP A 28 3.17 -5.45 -18.97
C ASP A 28 2.61 -5.24 -20.39
N THR A 29 2.75 -6.24 -21.28
CA THR A 29 2.16 -6.17 -22.64
C THR A 29 0.64 -6.15 -22.60
N ILE A 30 0.01 -6.92 -21.71
CA ILE A 30 -1.44 -6.89 -21.52
C ILE A 30 -1.86 -5.54 -20.91
N ALA A 31 -1.15 -5.04 -19.91
CA ALA A 31 -1.45 -3.76 -19.27
C ALA A 31 -1.32 -2.58 -20.25
N GLU A 32 -0.27 -2.56 -21.08
CA GLU A 32 -0.07 -1.56 -22.14
C GLU A 32 -1.19 -1.64 -23.20
N ALA A 33 -1.58 -2.86 -23.62
CA ALA A 33 -2.67 -3.04 -24.56
C ALA A 33 -4.03 -2.62 -23.99
N VAL A 34 -4.26 -2.82 -22.68
CA VAL A 34 -5.47 -2.34 -21.99
C VAL A 34 -5.46 -0.83 -21.87
N ALA A 35 -4.34 -0.21 -21.47
CA ALA A 35 -4.22 1.24 -21.34
C ALA A 35 -4.50 1.96 -22.66
N ASN A 36 -3.91 1.48 -23.76
CA ASN A 36 -4.10 2.05 -25.09
C ASN A 36 -5.55 1.91 -25.63
N GLU A 37 -6.35 0.96 -25.14
CA GLU A 37 -7.76 0.84 -25.53
C GLU A 37 -8.67 1.71 -24.67
N VAL A 38 -8.37 1.84 -23.37
CA VAL A 38 -9.16 2.67 -22.45
C VAL A 38 -9.03 4.15 -22.82
N ASP A 39 -7.84 4.61 -23.22
CA ASP A 39 -7.62 5.99 -23.70
C ASP A 39 -8.46 6.29 -24.96
N VAL A 40 -8.46 5.38 -25.93
CA VAL A 40 -9.22 5.54 -27.18
C VAL A 40 -10.72 5.54 -26.94
N THR A 41 -11.22 4.77 -25.96
CA THR A 41 -12.64 4.80 -25.61
C THR A 41 -13.06 6.05 -24.85
N ASN A 42 -12.17 6.63 -24.02
CA ASN A 42 -12.45 7.87 -23.31
C ASN A 42 -12.45 9.08 -24.25
N GLU A 43 -11.54 9.13 -25.23
CA GLU A 43 -11.52 10.18 -26.27
C GLU A 43 -12.80 10.14 -27.15
N MET A 44 -13.35 8.96 -27.43
CA MET A 44 -14.60 8.81 -28.19
C MET A 44 -15.86 9.19 -27.40
N GLU A 45 -15.85 9.13 -26.07
CA GLU A 45 -16.98 9.56 -25.22
C GLU A 45 -17.00 11.08 -24.99
N GLU A 46 -15.84 11.75 -24.95
CA GLU A 46 -15.74 13.21 -24.91
C GLU A 46 -16.21 13.88 -26.22
N ASP A 47 -15.94 13.28 -27.39
CA ASP A 47 -16.38 13.83 -28.67
C ASP A 47 -17.90 13.64 -28.94
N MET A 48 -18.56 12.67 -28.29
CA MET A 48 -20.01 12.48 -28.40
C MET A 48 -20.84 13.31 -27.42
N SER A 49 -20.22 13.91 -26.40
CA SER A 49 -20.92 14.71 -25.38
C SER A 49 -21.02 16.21 -25.73
N ILE A 50 -20.43 16.65 -26.85
CA ILE A 50 -20.44 18.06 -27.29
C ILE A 50 -21.64 18.42 -28.21
N SER A 51 -22.51 17.47 -28.57
CA SER A 51 -23.56 17.68 -29.60
C SER A 51 -25.01 17.78 -29.09
N VAL A 52 -25.26 17.94 -27.79
CA VAL A 52 -26.64 18.07 -27.26
C VAL A 52 -26.70 19.19 -26.23
N ASP A 53 -26.68 20.44 -26.68
CA ASP A 53 -27.15 21.61 -25.91
C ASP A 53 -27.39 22.80 -26.86
N GLN A 54 -28.42 22.68 -27.70
CA GLN A 54 -28.93 23.82 -28.45
C GLN A 54 -30.41 23.65 -28.74
N GLU A 55 -31.26 24.01 -27.77
CA GLU A 55 -32.60 24.61 -27.95
C GLU A 55 -33.33 24.56 -26.60
N LEU A 56 -33.58 25.73 -26.00
CA LEU A 56 -34.90 26.20 -25.53
C LEU A 56 -34.73 27.45 -24.67
N ASP A 57 -34.90 28.59 -25.33
CA ASP A 57 -35.20 29.89 -24.72
C ASP A 57 -36.72 30.13 -24.78
N ASN A 58 -37.20 30.97 -23.85
CA ASN A 58 -38.53 31.58 -23.71
C ASN A 58 -39.50 30.94 -22.69
N ALA A 59 -39.63 31.57 -21.51
CA ALA A 59 -40.81 32.39 -21.21
C ALA A 59 -40.69 33.09 -19.84
N GLU A 60 -41.10 34.36 -19.85
CA GLU A 60 -41.04 35.37 -18.79
C GLU A 60 -42.32 35.37 -17.92
N VAL A 61 -42.30 36.24 -16.89
CA VAL A 61 -43.43 36.88 -16.17
C VAL A 61 -43.68 36.45 -14.69
N VAL A 62 -43.61 37.48 -13.83
CA VAL A 62 -43.77 37.58 -12.36
C VAL A 62 -45.16 38.22 -12.05
N PRO A 63 -45.49 38.82 -10.86
CA PRO A 63 -45.63 38.41 -9.44
C PRO A 63 -47.06 38.64 -8.86
N SER A 64 -47.28 38.26 -7.58
CA SER A 64 -48.10 38.97 -6.54
C SER A 64 -47.89 38.24 -5.19
N GLY A 65 -47.76 38.80 -3.98
CA GLY A 65 -47.87 40.15 -3.42
C GLY A 65 -48.53 40.08 -2.01
N VAL A 66 -47.89 40.71 -0.99
CA VAL A 66 -48.54 41.51 0.11
C VAL A 66 -49.21 40.67 1.26
N THR A 67 -49.10 40.86 2.60
CA THR A 67 -48.68 41.93 3.56
C THR A 67 -48.59 41.37 5.02
N GLN A 68 -47.70 41.94 5.86
CA GLN A 68 -47.84 42.55 7.23
C GLN A 68 -48.80 41.94 8.29
N ASP A 69 -48.68 42.08 9.61
CA ASP A 69 -47.81 42.65 10.68
C ASP A 69 -48.36 41.97 12.00
N VAL A 70 -47.78 41.95 13.21
CA VAL A 70 -47.68 43.02 14.23
C VAL A 70 -47.12 42.39 15.53
N HIS A 71 -46.30 43.16 16.25
CA HIS A 71 -45.85 43.07 17.65
C HIS A 71 -46.77 42.44 18.72
N ASN A 72 -46.16 41.84 19.76
CA ASN A 72 -46.25 42.35 21.15
C ASN A 72 -45.37 41.57 22.17
N THR A 73 -44.65 42.34 22.98
CA THR A 73 -44.03 42.04 24.31
C THR A 73 -44.47 43.21 25.23
N PRO A 74 -44.27 43.26 26.58
CA PRO A 74 -43.78 42.30 27.60
C PRO A 74 -44.74 42.30 28.86
N PRO A 75 -44.40 42.01 30.15
CA PRO A 75 -43.30 42.56 30.98
C PRO A 75 -42.59 41.60 31.98
N GLN A 76 -41.63 42.18 32.68
CA GLN A 76 -40.59 41.68 33.60
C GLN A 76 -41.07 41.05 34.91
N GLN A 77 -40.24 40.17 35.51
CA GLN A 77 -39.97 40.15 36.95
C GLN A 77 -38.50 39.82 37.25
N ASP A 78 -37.91 40.59 38.16
CA ASP A 78 -36.55 40.50 38.70
C ASP A 78 -36.34 39.25 39.56
N THR A 79 -35.12 38.69 39.54
CA THR A 79 -34.52 38.05 40.74
C THR A 79 -33.00 37.95 40.60
N LEU A 80 -32.35 38.06 41.76
CA LEU A 80 -30.93 38.30 42.00
C LEU A 80 -30.00 37.11 41.73
N SER A 81 -28.86 37.41 41.12
CA SER A 81 -27.48 36.98 41.41
C SER A 81 -27.20 35.61 42.08
N VAL A 82 -26.67 34.65 41.31
CA VAL A 82 -25.57 33.77 41.74
C VAL A 82 -24.63 33.53 40.55
N GLY A 83 -23.35 33.92 40.70
CA GLY A 83 -22.33 33.76 39.67
C GLY A 83 -22.01 32.30 39.40
N VAL A 84 -22.18 31.89 38.15
CA VAL A 84 -21.68 30.62 37.59
C VAL A 84 -20.58 30.99 36.58
N PRO A 85 -19.34 30.49 36.73
CA PRO A 85 -18.30 30.73 35.73
C PRO A 85 -18.69 30.01 34.44
N ALA A 86 -18.65 30.75 33.33
CA ALA A 86 -18.95 30.26 32.00
C ALA A 86 -18.14 29.00 31.66
N PRO A 87 -18.75 27.99 31.01
CA PRO A 87 -17.97 26.90 30.44
C PRO A 87 -17.09 27.47 29.34
N HIS A 88 -15.79 27.19 29.47
CA HIS A 88 -14.80 27.45 28.43
C HIS A 88 -15.34 26.98 27.07
N THR A 89 -15.39 27.93 26.14
CA THR A 89 -15.60 27.72 24.73
C THR A 89 -14.76 26.54 24.28
N ALA A 90 -15.42 25.45 23.89
CA ALA A 90 -14.77 24.34 23.23
C ALA A 90 -14.02 24.89 22.01
N PRO A 91 -12.78 24.45 21.73
CA PRO A 91 -12.12 24.84 20.49
C PRO A 91 -13.00 24.37 19.35
N GLU A 92 -13.48 25.31 18.54
CA GLU A 92 -14.14 25.06 17.28
C GLU A 92 -13.25 24.08 16.50
N GLN A 93 -13.70 22.84 16.44
CA GLN A 93 -13.19 21.89 15.48
C GLN A 93 -13.65 22.42 14.13
N ASN A 94 -12.76 23.18 13.50
CA ASN A 94 -12.79 23.43 12.07
C ASN A 94 -12.73 22.04 11.41
N GLU A 95 -13.89 21.41 11.25
CA GLU A 95 -14.10 20.28 10.36
C GLU A 95 -13.91 20.82 8.95
N SER A 96 -12.66 21.10 8.57
CA SER A 96 -12.30 21.24 7.18
C SER A 96 -12.75 19.94 6.52
N SER A 97 -13.74 20.05 5.64
CA SER A 97 -14.20 18.99 4.73
C SER A 97 -12.99 18.18 4.28
N PHE A 98 -12.86 16.98 4.82
CA PHE A 98 -11.58 16.27 4.85
C PHE A 98 -11.55 15.21 3.76
N ASP A 99 -10.58 15.35 2.86
CA ASP A 99 -10.17 14.46 1.75
C ASP A 99 -9.51 13.12 2.16
N PRO A 100 -10.17 11.96 2.39
CA PRO A 100 -9.46 10.72 2.75
C PRO A 100 -8.53 10.20 1.64
N SER A 101 -8.65 10.74 0.42
CA SER A 101 -7.75 10.52 -0.72
C SER A 101 -6.41 11.27 -0.59
N GLU A 102 -6.29 12.21 0.35
CA GLU A 102 -5.04 12.94 0.56
C GLU A 102 -3.90 12.00 0.97
N ASN A 103 -2.69 12.37 0.53
CA ASN A 103 -1.44 11.71 0.85
C ASN A 103 -1.35 11.29 2.33
N ALA A 104 -1.14 9.98 2.58
CA ALA A 104 -1.14 9.43 3.93
C ALA A 104 -0.13 10.13 4.86
N GLY A 105 1.01 10.59 4.33
CA GLY A 105 2.04 11.29 5.08
C GLY A 105 1.68 12.72 5.47
N ARG A 106 1.09 13.50 4.56
CA ARG A 106 0.65 14.89 4.85
C ARG A 106 -0.46 14.89 5.87
N PHE A 107 -1.40 13.96 5.73
CA PHE A 107 -2.48 13.84 6.68
C PHE A 107 -2.00 13.34 8.04
N PHE A 108 -1.18 12.30 8.06
CA PHE A 108 -0.63 11.78 9.31
C PHE A 108 0.20 12.82 10.05
N ALA A 109 0.93 13.69 9.33
CA ALA A 109 1.67 14.81 9.92
C ALA A 109 0.81 15.78 10.72
N HIS A 110 -0.40 16.04 10.23
CA HIS A 110 -1.31 17.01 10.83
C HIS A 110 -1.92 16.47 12.14
N PHE A 111 -2.28 15.19 12.16
CA PHE A 111 -2.97 14.56 13.30
C PHE A 111 -2.04 13.92 14.33
N PHE A 112 -0.91 13.37 13.87
CA PHE A 112 0.12 12.81 14.72
C PHE A 112 1.36 13.70 14.66
N GLN A 113 1.32 14.79 15.42
CA GLN A 113 2.55 15.50 15.75
C GLN A 113 3.41 14.58 16.59
N VAL A 114 4.38 13.94 15.94
CA VAL A 114 5.42 13.18 16.64
C VAL A 114 6.20 14.19 17.46
N LYS A 115 5.85 14.28 18.75
CA LYS A 115 6.65 15.01 19.72
C LYS A 115 7.97 14.29 19.73
N ASN A 116 9.07 14.96 19.37
CA ASN A 116 10.44 14.41 19.35
C ASN A 116 10.88 14.06 20.78
N ARG A 117 10.21 13.08 21.39
CA ARG A 117 10.41 12.68 22.76
C ARG A 117 11.74 11.97 22.77
N ARG A 118 12.72 12.66 23.34
CA ARG A 118 13.98 12.06 23.72
C ARG A 118 13.64 11.04 24.80
N GLY A 119 14.21 9.85 24.69
CA GLY A 119 14.21 8.95 25.83
C GLY A 119 14.79 9.70 27.02
N GLY A 120 14.07 9.73 28.15
CA GLY A 120 14.63 10.31 29.37
C GLY A 120 15.97 9.63 29.67
N GLN A 121 16.96 10.39 30.11
CA GLN A 121 18.12 9.81 30.79
C GLN A 121 17.62 9.15 32.09
N HIS A 122 17.05 7.95 32.02
CA HIS A 122 16.80 7.05 33.15
C HIS A 122 16.23 5.74 32.60
N GLU A 123 17.11 4.85 32.17
CA GLU A 123 16.99 3.47 32.59
C GLU A 123 18.29 3.15 33.32
N ASP A 124 18.20 2.94 34.63
CA ASP A 124 19.29 2.57 35.55
C ASP A 124 19.92 1.19 35.22
N GLN A 125 19.85 0.75 33.96
CA GLN A 125 20.27 -0.56 33.46
C GLN A 125 21.16 -0.48 32.20
N GLY A 126 21.50 0.70 31.70
CA GLY A 126 22.45 0.85 30.58
C GLY A 126 21.96 0.29 29.23
N ARG A 127 20.64 0.06 29.07
CA ARG A 127 20.05 -0.32 27.77
C ARG A 127 19.95 0.92 26.88
N ALA A 128 20.31 0.77 25.61
CA ALA A 128 20.08 1.81 24.62
C ALA A 128 18.59 1.83 24.24
N LEU A 129 18.05 2.99 23.84
CA LEU A 129 16.65 3.11 23.39
C LEU A 129 16.29 2.14 22.25
N TRP A 130 17.31 1.67 21.52
CA TRP A 130 17.22 0.76 20.39
C TRP A 130 17.69 -0.67 20.72
N GLY A 131 17.51 -1.10 21.97
CA GLY A 131 17.88 -2.43 22.44
C GLY A 131 19.24 -2.47 23.14
N SER A 132 20.03 -3.51 22.89
CA SER A 132 21.33 -3.70 23.55
C SER A 132 22.40 -2.72 23.06
N VAL A 133 22.37 -2.36 21.78
CA VAL A 133 23.30 -1.40 21.17
C VAL A 133 22.60 -0.40 20.23
N CYS A 134 23.26 0.73 20.01
CA CYS A 134 22.86 1.77 19.05
C CYS A 134 22.65 1.20 17.63
N PRO A 135 21.66 1.69 16.84
CA PRO A 135 21.41 1.21 15.47
C PRO A 135 22.63 1.29 14.56
N ARG A 136 23.49 2.30 14.74
CA ARG A 136 24.73 2.46 13.97
C ARG A 136 25.69 1.27 14.10
N ASN A 137 25.61 0.56 15.23
CA ASN A 137 26.48 -0.56 15.55
C ASN A 137 25.83 -1.92 15.24
N TRP A 138 24.65 -1.94 14.62
CA TRP A 138 24.02 -3.19 14.22
C TRP A 138 24.84 -3.88 13.11
N VAL A 139 25.34 -5.07 13.41
CA VAL A 139 25.94 -5.97 12.41
C VAL A 139 24.81 -6.75 11.75
N ILE A 140 24.34 -6.25 10.60
CA ILE A 140 23.22 -6.84 9.86
C ILE A 140 23.73 -7.95 8.94
N THR A 141 23.19 -9.15 9.12
CA THR A 141 23.49 -10.34 8.32
C THR A 141 22.40 -10.56 7.26
N THR A 142 22.82 -10.73 6.00
CA THR A 142 21.90 -10.98 4.86
C THR A 142 21.66 -12.48 4.65
N SER A 143 22.60 -13.31 5.07
CA SER A 143 22.48 -14.76 5.20
C SER A 143 21.93 -15.14 6.57
N GLN A 144 21.60 -16.42 6.76
CA GLN A 144 21.18 -16.93 8.06
C GLN A 144 22.21 -16.59 9.14
N ASN A 145 21.76 -15.95 10.23
CA ASN A 145 22.58 -15.72 11.41
C ASN A 145 22.91 -17.09 12.05
N PRO A 146 24.19 -17.45 12.27
CA PRO A 146 24.57 -18.73 12.87
C PRO A 146 23.96 -18.99 14.25
N GLN A 147 23.60 -17.93 14.98
CA GLN A 147 23.00 -18.02 16.31
C GLN A 147 21.49 -18.31 16.27
N VAL A 148 20.87 -18.27 15.09
CA VAL A 148 19.43 -18.41 14.91
C VAL A 148 19.12 -19.77 14.29
N SER A 149 18.15 -20.48 14.89
CA SER A 149 17.74 -21.78 14.40
C SER A 149 17.22 -21.70 12.96
N GLU A 150 17.53 -22.72 12.17
CA GLU A 150 17.13 -22.77 10.77
C GLU A 150 15.61 -22.74 10.58
N VAL A 151 14.87 -23.32 11.54
CA VAL A 151 13.41 -23.31 11.55
C VAL A 151 12.87 -21.88 11.65
N VAL A 152 13.41 -21.07 12.58
CA VAL A 152 13.01 -19.67 12.76
C VAL A 152 13.40 -18.85 11.53
N TRP A 153 14.60 -19.07 10.99
CA TRP A 153 15.05 -18.39 9.78
C TRP A 153 14.15 -18.68 8.57
N ARG A 154 13.81 -19.95 8.35
CA ARG A 154 12.94 -20.39 7.24
C ARG A 154 11.47 -20.03 7.45
N GLY A 155 11.03 -19.81 8.70
CA GLY A 155 9.66 -19.41 9.03
C GLY A 155 9.25 -18.06 8.43
N ILE A 156 10.22 -17.17 8.17
CA ILE A 156 9.97 -15.90 7.46
C ILE A 156 10.22 -16.10 5.96
N LYS A 157 9.32 -15.62 5.10
CA LYS A 157 9.49 -15.76 3.64
C LYS A 157 10.69 -14.96 3.16
N LYS A 158 11.38 -15.44 2.10
CA LYS A 158 12.57 -14.76 1.54
C LYS A 158 12.30 -13.31 1.13
N GLU A 159 11.16 -13.05 0.50
CA GLU A 159 10.74 -11.70 0.10
C GLU A 159 10.56 -10.79 1.31
N GLU A 160 9.92 -11.28 2.36
CA GLU A 160 9.69 -10.54 3.60
C GLU A 160 11.01 -10.25 4.33
N ARG A 161 11.94 -11.21 4.37
CA ARG A 161 13.31 -10.97 4.88
C ARG A 161 14.00 -9.84 4.11
N GLY A 162 13.86 -9.79 2.79
CA GLY A 162 14.40 -8.71 1.96
C GLY A 162 13.83 -7.33 2.36
N LEU A 163 12.54 -7.26 2.64
CA LEU A 163 11.88 -6.04 3.12
C LEU A 163 12.36 -5.63 4.52
N HIS A 164 12.52 -6.58 5.43
CA HIS A 164 13.07 -6.32 6.77
C HIS A 164 14.50 -5.79 6.70
N LEU A 165 15.38 -6.46 5.96
CA LEU A 165 16.78 -6.06 5.82
C LEU A 165 16.90 -4.65 5.23
N SER A 166 16.11 -4.34 4.19
CA SER A 166 16.08 -3.00 3.59
C SER A 166 15.64 -1.93 4.59
N PHE A 167 14.65 -2.23 5.44
CA PHE A 167 14.19 -1.32 6.48
C PHE A 167 15.24 -1.14 7.58
N LEU A 168 15.85 -2.23 8.07
CA LEU A 168 16.87 -2.17 9.13
C LEU A 168 18.13 -1.43 8.69
N GLN A 169 18.56 -1.59 7.44
CA GLN A 169 19.64 -0.80 6.86
C GLN A 169 19.29 0.69 6.89
N ARG A 170 18.07 1.05 6.53
CA ARG A 170 17.61 2.44 6.60
C ARG A 170 17.61 3.00 8.02
N VAL A 171 17.23 2.21 9.02
CA VAL A 171 17.31 2.61 10.43
C VAL A 171 18.77 2.79 10.85
N ARG A 172 19.67 1.89 10.43
CA ARG A 172 21.11 2.06 10.64
C ARG A 172 21.65 3.33 9.98
N ASP A 173 21.08 3.77 8.87
CA ASP A 173 21.55 4.93 8.11
C ASP A 173 20.82 6.24 8.46
N MET A 174 19.88 6.22 9.42
CA MET A 174 19.03 7.37 9.75
C MET A 174 19.80 8.58 10.33
N PRO A 175 19.36 9.83 10.11
CA PRO A 175 20.03 11.02 10.60
C PRO A 175 20.41 10.98 12.09
N ALA A 176 21.59 11.50 12.44
CA ALA A 176 22.11 11.43 13.82
C ALA A 176 21.20 12.13 14.84
N GLU A 177 20.48 13.17 14.41
CA GLU A 177 19.49 13.90 15.20
C GLU A 177 18.32 13.04 15.70
N MET A 178 18.02 11.92 15.03
CA MET A 178 16.91 11.02 15.33
C MET A 178 17.32 9.85 16.23
N LEU A 179 18.63 9.58 16.38
CA LEU A 179 19.14 8.53 17.27
C LEU A 179 18.65 8.62 18.73
N PRO A 180 18.55 9.80 19.37
CA PRO A 180 18.11 9.91 20.76
C PRO A 180 16.59 9.87 20.94
N TRP A 181 15.81 9.78 19.86
CA TRP A 181 14.35 9.72 19.95
C TRP A 181 13.90 8.31 20.29
N LEU A 182 12.68 8.18 20.82
CA LEU A 182 12.06 6.88 21.00
C LEU A 182 11.92 6.12 19.66
N PRO A 183 12.06 4.78 19.64
CA PRO A 183 11.97 4.01 18.41
C PRO A 183 10.66 4.23 17.64
N GLU A 184 9.52 4.26 18.33
CA GLU A 184 8.21 4.50 17.69
C GLU A 184 8.15 5.87 17.00
N ASP A 185 8.62 6.92 17.66
CA ASP A 185 8.57 8.30 17.17
C ASP A 185 9.49 8.46 15.96
N THR A 186 10.68 7.84 16.02
CA THR A 186 11.64 7.79 14.92
C THR A 186 11.05 7.09 13.69
N VAL A 187 10.51 5.89 13.88
CA VAL A 187 9.95 5.10 12.77
C VAL A 187 8.75 5.81 12.16
N LEU A 188 7.84 6.36 12.97
CA LEU A 188 6.70 7.13 12.48
C LEU A 188 7.15 8.33 11.65
N THR A 189 8.14 9.09 12.13
CA THR A 189 8.67 10.24 11.40
C THR A 189 9.32 9.83 10.07
N MET A 190 10.11 8.76 10.07
CA MET A 190 10.72 8.23 8.83
C MET A 190 9.65 7.82 7.81
N LEU A 191 8.63 7.09 8.26
CA LEU A 191 7.54 6.63 7.39
C LEU A 191 6.68 7.79 6.89
N GLN A 192 6.44 8.80 7.72
CA GLN A 192 5.72 10.02 7.35
C GLN A 192 6.47 10.80 6.26
N ARG A 193 7.78 11.00 6.42
CA ARG A 193 8.64 11.65 5.40
C ARG A 193 8.59 10.89 4.07
N ASP A 194 8.67 9.56 4.12
CA ASP A 194 8.55 8.69 2.95
C ASP A 194 7.18 8.82 2.27
N ALA A 195 6.11 8.84 3.06
CA ALA A 195 4.75 8.91 2.56
C ALA A 195 4.48 10.23 1.84
N VAL A 196 4.98 11.35 2.37
CA VAL A 196 4.95 12.65 1.70
C VAL A 196 5.76 12.60 0.41
N ALA A 197 7.01 12.17 0.46
CA ALA A 197 7.92 12.20 -0.69
C ALA A 197 7.51 11.29 -1.85
N ARG A 198 6.82 10.18 -1.55
CA ARG A 198 6.49 9.13 -2.54
C ARG A 198 4.99 8.99 -2.81
N ASN A 199 4.19 9.91 -2.28
CA ASN A 199 2.74 9.88 -2.39
C ASN A 199 2.07 8.55 -2.02
N TYR A 200 2.35 8.05 -0.80
CA TYR A 200 1.78 6.78 -0.38
C TYR A 200 0.26 6.86 -0.20
N ALA A 201 -0.45 5.91 -0.81
CA ALA A 201 -1.80 5.53 -0.40
C ALA A 201 -1.79 4.90 1.01
N TRP A 202 -2.92 4.95 1.71
CA TRP A 202 -3.08 4.40 3.06
C TRP A 202 -2.74 2.91 3.17
N THR A 203 -3.11 2.12 2.17
CA THR A 203 -2.76 0.69 2.09
C THR A 203 -1.24 0.47 2.10
N THR A 204 -0.51 1.30 1.36
CA THR A 204 0.96 1.28 1.32
C THR A 204 1.54 1.70 2.66
N PHE A 205 1.01 2.77 3.27
CA PHE A 205 1.47 3.27 4.56
C PHE A 205 1.30 2.21 5.67
N VAL A 206 0.12 1.59 5.81
CA VAL A 206 -0.16 0.51 6.77
C VAL A 206 0.76 -0.70 6.54
N ARG A 207 1.01 -1.06 5.27
CA ARG A 207 1.95 -2.13 4.93
C ARG A 207 3.36 -1.79 5.39
N LYS A 208 3.83 -0.56 5.16
CA LYS A 208 5.16 -0.11 5.60
C LYS A 208 5.29 -0.07 7.12
N MET A 209 4.26 0.38 7.85
CA MET A 209 4.25 0.31 9.31
C MET A 209 4.35 -1.15 9.80
N SER A 210 3.61 -2.06 9.18
CA SER A 210 3.61 -3.48 9.56
C SER A 210 4.98 -4.14 9.31
N ILE A 211 5.64 -3.82 8.19
CA ILE A 211 7.02 -4.25 7.88
C ILE A 211 7.99 -3.71 8.93
N ALA A 212 7.88 -2.43 9.30
CA ALA A 212 8.76 -1.82 10.29
C ALA A 212 8.64 -2.50 11.67
N GLN A 213 7.41 -2.72 12.13
CA GLN A 213 7.15 -3.43 13.38
C GLN A 213 7.69 -4.86 13.36
N SER A 214 7.45 -5.62 12.28
CA SER A 214 7.94 -6.99 12.15
C SER A 214 9.47 -7.05 12.08
N ALA A 215 10.10 -6.14 11.33
CA ALA A 215 11.56 -6.06 11.21
C ALA A 215 12.25 -5.82 12.56
N LEU A 216 11.72 -4.88 13.35
CA LEU A 216 12.26 -4.53 14.67
C LEU A 216 11.96 -5.60 15.72
N LYS A 217 10.79 -6.23 15.67
CA LYS A 217 10.48 -7.36 16.55
C LYS A 217 11.39 -8.56 16.28
N ASN A 218 11.77 -8.76 15.02
CA ASN A 218 12.63 -9.85 14.57
C ASN A 218 14.11 -9.44 14.46
N LEU A 219 14.53 -8.36 15.12
CA LEU A 219 15.90 -7.85 15.06
C LEU A 219 16.99 -8.90 15.38
N PRO A 220 16.80 -9.82 16.35
CA PRO A 220 17.79 -10.89 16.62
C PRO A 220 17.99 -11.87 15.47
N ILE A 221 16.99 -12.01 14.59
CA ILE A 221 17.10 -12.90 13.43
C ILE A 221 18.13 -12.37 12.42
N TYR A 222 18.23 -11.05 12.31
CA TYR A 222 19.04 -10.38 11.28
C TYR A 222 20.31 -9.75 11.83
N THR A 223 20.44 -9.59 13.15
CA THR A 223 21.53 -8.82 13.76
C THR A 223 22.11 -9.51 14.99
N THR A 224 23.17 -8.93 15.55
CA THR A 224 23.79 -9.34 16.82
C THR A 224 23.00 -8.93 18.07
N GLN A 225 21.82 -8.32 17.90
CA GLN A 225 20.94 -7.95 19.01
C GLN A 225 20.36 -9.19 19.68
N LEU A 226 20.32 -9.20 21.01
CA LEU A 226 19.76 -10.31 21.78
C LEU A 226 18.23 -10.26 21.82
N GLU A 227 17.66 -9.05 21.81
CA GLU A 227 16.23 -8.83 21.94
C GLU A 227 15.68 -8.01 20.76
N GLY A 228 14.42 -8.30 20.40
CA GLY A 228 13.66 -7.52 19.45
C GLY A 228 13.04 -6.29 20.09
N ILE A 229 12.82 -5.25 19.30
CA ILE A 229 12.11 -4.04 19.72
C ILE A 229 10.64 -4.19 19.33
N ASP A 230 9.77 -4.37 20.33
CA ASP A 230 8.34 -4.53 20.11
C ASP A 230 7.61 -3.18 20.15
N LEU A 231 7.48 -2.54 18.98
CA LEU A 231 6.72 -1.31 18.82
C LEU A 231 5.25 -1.46 19.26
N GLY A 232 4.70 -2.68 19.26
CA GLY A 232 3.32 -2.93 19.67
C GLY A 232 3.05 -2.62 21.15
N ARG A 233 4.09 -2.54 21.99
CA ARG A 233 3.94 -2.13 23.40
C ARG A 233 3.67 -0.63 23.55
N SER A 234 4.15 0.19 22.62
CA SER A 234 3.96 1.64 22.67
C SER A 234 2.50 2.01 22.38
N MET A 235 1.91 2.81 23.27
CA MET A 235 0.56 3.35 23.05
C MET A 235 0.51 4.23 21.80
N VAL A 236 1.57 4.98 21.51
CA VAL A 236 1.65 5.89 20.35
C VAL A 236 1.69 5.11 19.05
N TRP A 237 2.47 4.02 19.01
CA TRP A 237 2.47 3.14 17.84
C TRP A 237 1.10 2.48 17.60
N ARG A 238 0.46 1.99 18.67
CA ARG A 238 -0.86 1.34 18.56
C ARG A 238 -1.94 2.31 18.08
N SER A 239 -1.98 3.53 18.61
CA SER A 239 -2.95 4.54 18.17
C SER A 239 -2.70 4.96 16.73
N ALA A 240 -1.44 5.19 16.35
CA ALA A 240 -1.04 5.47 14.98
C ALA A 240 -1.47 4.37 13.99
N MET A 241 -1.19 3.11 14.31
CA MET A 241 -1.55 1.97 13.48
C MET A 241 -3.07 1.80 13.36
N ALA A 242 -3.80 1.95 14.47
CA ALA A 242 -5.26 1.87 14.47
C ALA A 242 -5.88 2.97 13.59
N TYR A 243 -5.35 4.18 13.69
CA TYR A 243 -5.77 5.30 12.87
C TYR A 243 -5.48 5.10 11.39
N ALA A 244 -4.26 4.70 11.04
CA ALA A 244 -3.88 4.43 9.65
C ALA A 244 -4.77 3.33 9.02
N ARG A 245 -5.15 2.31 9.79
CA ARG A 245 -6.10 1.28 9.34
C ARG A 245 -7.51 1.82 9.15
N LYS A 246 -7.98 2.70 10.03
CA LYS A 246 -9.27 3.39 9.86
C LYS A 246 -9.27 4.20 8.56
N MET A 247 -8.22 4.98 8.31
CA MET A 247 -8.11 5.76 7.08
C MET A 247 -8.03 4.88 5.84
N MET A 248 -7.30 3.77 5.89
CA MET A 248 -7.27 2.78 4.81
C MET A 248 -8.65 2.21 4.48
N GLN A 249 -9.54 2.08 5.46
CA GLN A 249 -10.92 1.61 5.25
C GLN A 249 -11.82 2.71 4.68
N GLN A 250 -11.52 3.98 4.98
CA GLN A 250 -12.31 5.13 4.54
C GLN A 250 -11.84 5.71 3.21
N SER A 251 -10.57 5.48 2.83
CA SER A 251 -10.06 5.90 1.54
C SER A 251 -10.80 5.17 0.43
N GLU A 252 -11.35 5.92 -0.53
CA GLU A 252 -12.02 5.36 -1.69
C GLU A 252 -11.09 4.36 -2.37
N THR A 253 -11.48 3.09 -2.29
CA THR A 253 -10.79 2.05 -3.03
C THR A 253 -11.41 2.11 -4.41
N ASN A 254 -10.90 2.94 -5.31
CA ASN A 254 -11.30 2.90 -6.71
C ASN A 254 -10.99 1.49 -7.21
N PRO A 255 -12.02 0.62 -7.39
CA PRO A 255 -11.74 -0.69 -7.93
C PRO A 255 -11.13 -0.48 -9.33
N PRO A 256 -10.20 -1.34 -9.75
CA PRO A 256 -9.72 -1.28 -11.13
C PRO A 256 -10.94 -1.31 -12.05
N ALA A 257 -10.98 -0.43 -13.05
CA ALA A 257 -12.08 -0.40 -14.01
C ALA A 257 -12.29 -1.81 -14.58
N GLY A 258 -13.54 -2.28 -14.55
CA GLY A 258 -13.88 -3.59 -15.08
C GLY A 258 -13.60 -3.63 -16.58
N VAL A 259 -12.84 -4.64 -17.03
CA VAL A 259 -12.62 -4.84 -18.47
C VAL A 259 -13.90 -5.39 -19.08
N THR A 260 -14.44 -4.74 -20.12
CA THR A 260 -15.65 -5.22 -20.80
C THR A 260 -15.32 -6.37 -21.77
N ILE A 261 -16.33 -7.16 -22.14
CA ILE A 261 -16.17 -8.21 -23.15
C ILE A 261 -15.75 -7.65 -24.52
N HIS A 262 -16.13 -6.41 -24.85
CA HIS A 262 -15.73 -5.75 -26.09
C HIS A 262 -14.24 -5.43 -26.07
N THR A 263 -13.75 -4.83 -24.97
CA THR A 263 -12.33 -4.55 -24.75
C THR A 263 -11.50 -5.83 -24.81
N LEU A 264 -11.95 -6.91 -24.15
CA LEU A 264 -11.27 -8.21 -24.22
C LEU A 264 -11.17 -8.74 -25.66
N LYS A 265 -12.28 -8.72 -26.42
CA LYS A 265 -12.30 -9.21 -27.81
C LYS A 265 -11.35 -8.41 -28.70
N ALA A 266 -11.31 -7.08 -28.53
CA ALA A 266 -10.38 -6.21 -29.25
C ALA A 266 -8.92 -6.57 -28.95
N ILE A 267 -8.56 -6.68 -27.67
CA ILE A 267 -7.21 -7.05 -27.22
C ILE A 267 -6.83 -8.44 -27.74
N TYR A 268 -7.73 -9.43 -27.61
CA TYR A 268 -7.50 -10.79 -28.08
C TYR A 268 -7.28 -10.83 -29.60
N ALA A 269 -8.07 -10.10 -30.39
CA ALA A 269 -7.93 -10.05 -31.84
C ALA A 269 -6.56 -9.50 -32.29
N ARG A 270 -5.99 -8.55 -31.53
CA ARG A 270 -4.65 -8.01 -31.75
C ARG A 270 -3.55 -8.99 -31.31
N LEU A 271 -3.76 -9.67 -30.18
CA LEU A 271 -2.75 -10.57 -29.61
C LEU A 271 -2.67 -11.92 -30.31
N ARG A 272 -3.78 -12.49 -30.79
CA ARG A 272 -3.83 -13.89 -31.28
C ARG A 272 -2.79 -14.22 -32.36
N HIS A 273 -2.45 -13.24 -33.20
CA HIS A 273 -1.49 -13.41 -34.30
C HIS A 273 -0.07 -12.98 -33.94
N ARG A 274 0.07 -12.01 -33.02
CA ARG A 274 1.38 -11.44 -32.63
C ARG A 274 2.02 -12.22 -31.48
N SER A 275 1.22 -12.66 -30.52
CA SER A 275 1.65 -13.46 -29.37
C SER A 275 0.53 -14.44 -28.98
N PRO A 276 0.46 -15.61 -29.64
CA PRO A 276 -0.59 -16.60 -29.38
C PRO A 276 -0.57 -17.10 -27.93
N ILE A 277 0.62 -17.22 -27.32
CA ILE A 277 0.77 -17.63 -25.91
C ILE A 277 0.13 -16.60 -24.98
N THR A 278 0.40 -15.30 -25.18
CA THR A 278 -0.23 -14.21 -24.40
C THR A 278 -1.74 -14.21 -24.60
N ALA A 279 -2.23 -14.46 -25.82
CA ALA A 279 -3.66 -14.52 -26.11
C ALA A 279 -4.34 -15.71 -25.39
N THR A 280 -3.72 -16.88 -25.38
CA THR A 280 -4.20 -18.04 -24.61
C THR A 280 -4.18 -17.76 -23.11
N TYR A 281 -3.11 -17.14 -22.61
CA TYR A 281 -2.98 -16.75 -21.21
C TYR A 281 -4.10 -15.80 -20.76
N LEU A 282 -4.38 -14.77 -21.58
CA LEU A 282 -5.48 -13.84 -21.36
C LEU A 282 -6.84 -14.54 -21.34
N MET A 283 -7.08 -15.45 -22.29
CA MET A 283 -8.34 -16.21 -22.36
C MET A 283 -8.53 -17.15 -21.17
N LEU A 284 -7.47 -17.84 -20.73
CA LEU A 284 -7.53 -18.70 -19.56
C LEU A 284 -7.87 -17.87 -18.31
N MET A 285 -7.19 -16.74 -18.10
CA MET A 285 -7.49 -15.82 -17.01
C MET A 285 -8.95 -15.32 -17.05
N TRP A 286 -9.44 -14.93 -18.22
CA TRP A 286 -10.81 -14.42 -18.39
C TRP A 286 -11.86 -15.50 -18.12
N CYS A 287 -11.70 -16.69 -18.70
CA CYS A 287 -12.69 -17.77 -18.58
C CYS A 287 -12.75 -18.39 -17.18
N SER A 288 -11.64 -18.41 -16.45
CA SER A 288 -11.59 -19.05 -15.12
C SER A 288 -11.54 -18.06 -13.96
N ALA A 289 -11.53 -16.75 -14.24
CA ALA A 289 -11.27 -15.69 -13.24
C ALA A 289 -10.02 -15.96 -12.37
N ALA A 290 -9.02 -16.65 -12.94
CA ALA A 290 -7.82 -17.03 -12.21
C ALA A 290 -6.84 -15.86 -12.11
N ARG A 291 -6.04 -15.86 -11.03
CA ARG A 291 -4.94 -14.89 -10.92
C ARG A 291 -3.85 -15.27 -11.92
N ALA A 292 -3.10 -14.26 -12.38
CA ALA A 292 -1.95 -14.47 -13.26
C ALA A 292 -1.01 -15.57 -12.74
N VAL A 293 -0.62 -15.49 -11.46
CA VAL A 293 0.30 -16.47 -10.83
C VAL A 293 -0.27 -17.89 -10.83
N ASP A 294 -1.60 -18.05 -10.80
CA ASP A 294 -2.22 -19.38 -10.83
C ASP A 294 -2.11 -20.00 -12.23
N ILE A 295 -2.37 -19.22 -13.28
CA ILE A 295 -2.21 -19.65 -14.68
C ILE A 295 -0.73 -19.92 -15.00
N GLU A 296 0.18 -19.09 -14.51
CA GLU A 296 1.63 -19.27 -14.69
C GLU A 296 2.14 -20.59 -14.10
N ARG A 297 1.59 -20.99 -12.94
CA ARG A 297 2.01 -22.21 -12.23
C ARG A 297 1.25 -23.45 -12.66
N MET A 298 0.24 -23.30 -13.51
CA MET A 298 -0.58 -24.40 -14.00
C MET A 298 0.27 -25.38 -14.80
N LYS A 299 0.17 -26.66 -14.43
CA LYS A 299 0.90 -27.73 -15.07
C LYS A 299 0.01 -28.41 -16.11
N VAL A 300 0.62 -28.91 -17.18
CA VAL A 300 -0.12 -29.65 -18.24
C VAL A 300 -0.96 -30.79 -17.68
N ARG A 301 -0.45 -31.50 -16.66
CA ARG A 301 -1.17 -32.59 -15.97
C ARG A 301 -2.42 -32.17 -15.20
N GLU A 302 -2.63 -30.87 -15.00
CA GLU A 302 -3.79 -30.30 -14.32
C GLU A 302 -4.89 -29.92 -15.34
N ILE A 303 -4.63 -30.08 -16.65
CA ILE A 303 -5.56 -29.76 -17.73
C ILE A 303 -6.23 -31.04 -18.22
N PHE A 304 -7.54 -31.13 -18.03
CA PHE A 304 -8.37 -32.23 -18.52
C PHE A 304 -9.32 -31.72 -19.60
N ILE A 305 -9.17 -32.25 -20.82
CA ILE A 305 -10.04 -31.92 -21.95
C ILE A 305 -11.08 -33.02 -22.07
N TYR A 306 -12.32 -32.71 -21.71
CA TYR A 306 -13.46 -33.59 -21.93
C TYR A 306 -14.12 -33.21 -23.25
N ALA A 307 -14.07 -34.08 -24.24
CA ALA A 307 -14.93 -33.94 -25.42
C ALA A 307 -16.35 -34.33 -25.00
N GLN A 308 -17.22 -33.35 -24.79
CA GLN A 308 -18.66 -33.62 -24.77
C GLN A 308 -19.09 -33.87 -26.22
N GLU A 309 -19.29 -35.14 -26.57
CA GLU A 309 -20.07 -35.49 -27.75
C GLU A 309 -21.50 -35.03 -27.47
N TYR A 310 -21.92 -33.93 -28.10
CA TYR A 310 -23.33 -33.58 -28.14
C TYR A 310 -24.02 -34.64 -29.01
N PRO A 311 -25.00 -35.42 -28.49
CA PRO A 311 -25.78 -36.29 -29.33
C PRO A 311 -26.56 -35.42 -30.31
N THR A 312 -26.15 -35.42 -31.58
CA THR A 312 -26.98 -34.97 -32.69
C THR A 312 -28.15 -35.93 -32.83
N ASN A 313 -29.23 -35.69 -32.08
CA ASN A 313 -30.53 -36.26 -32.40
C ASN A 313 -31.02 -35.52 -33.67
N ILE A 314 -30.87 -36.18 -34.81
CA ILE A 314 -31.58 -35.89 -36.06
C ILE A 314 -32.96 -36.51 -35.97
#